data_AF-A0A7S1GMS8-F1
#
_entry.id   AF-A0A7S1GMS8-F1
#
_cell.length_a   1.000
_cell.length_b   1.000
_cell.length_c   1.000
_cell.angle_alpha   90.00
_cell.angle_beta   90.00
_cell.angle_gamma   90.00
#
_symmetry.space_group_name_H-M   'P 1'
#
loop_
_entity.id
_entity.type
_entity.pdbx_description
1 polymer ?
#
loop_
_entity_poly.entity_id
_entity_poly.type
_entity_poly.pdbx_seq_one_letter_code
_entity_poly.pdbx_strand_id
1 'polypeptide(L)'
;MSMVTRTNIRLMIRKLIYVAQAQYPERLRKVFLVNAPYGFQTAWSMIKMLLDVRTAAKVIFATPAMITEAIDVEVLSETYGGNHPEYPIPSRSLQEEINN
;
A
#
# COMPACT_ATOMS: atom_id res chain seq x y z
N MET A 1 -2.85 -17.74 -27.21
CA MET A 1 -3.58 -16.84 -26.28
C MET A 1 -2.61 -16.34 -25.21
N SER A 2 -1.66 -15.46 -25.54
CA SER A 2 -0.60 -15.03 -24.60
C SER A 2 -0.04 -13.64 -24.89
N MET A 3 -0.87 -12.71 -25.38
CA MET A 3 -0.43 -11.33 -25.68
C MET A 3 -1.22 -10.23 -24.96
N VAL A 4 -2.25 -10.59 -24.17
CA VAL A 4 -3.15 -9.61 -23.54
C VAL A 4 -2.82 -9.35 -22.06
N THR A 5 -2.01 -10.20 -21.41
CA THR A 5 -1.82 -10.12 -19.95
C THR A 5 -0.80 -9.06 -19.49
N ARG A 6 0.19 -8.70 -20.32
CA ARG A 6 1.26 -7.76 -19.92
C ARG A 6 0.83 -6.29 -19.96
N THR A 7 -0.01 -5.89 -20.90
CA THR A 7 -0.49 -4.51 -21.05
C THR A 7 -1.45 -4.13 -19.92
N ASN A 8 -2.26 -5.08 -19.47
CA ASN A 8 -3.31 -4.84 -18.48
C ASN A 8 -2.77 -4.46 -17.08
N ILE A 9 -1.69 -5.11 -16.62
CA ILE A 9 -1.10 -4.81 -15.30
C ILE A 9 -0.54 -3.39 -15.26
N ARG A 10 0.21 -3.00 -16.29
CA ARG A 10 0.82 -1.67 -16.37
C ARG A 10 -0.25 -0.57 -16.46
N LEU A 11 -1.33 -0.84 -17.20
CA LEU A 11 -2.49 0.05 -17.29
C LEU A 11 -3.26 0.13 -15.97
N MET A 12 -3.47 -1.00 -15.28
CA MET A 12 -4.08 -1.02 -13.95
C MET A 12 -3.30 -0.17 -12.96
N ILE A 13 -1.98 -0.38 -12.88
CA ILE A 13 -1.12 0.39 -11.96
C ILE A 13 -1.19 1.89 -12.29
N ARG A 14 -1.12 2.26 -13.57
CA ARG A 14 -1.28 3.67 -13.99
C ARG A 14 -2.64 4.25 -13.63
N LYS A 15 -3.73 3.50 -13.82
CA LYS A 15 -5.08 3.94 -13.45
C LYS A 15 -5.20 4.14 -11.94
N LEU A 16 -4.66 3.23 -11.13
CA LEU A 16 -4.67 3.35 -9.68
C LEU A 16 -3.89 4.58 -9.21
N ILE A 17 -2.68 4.80 -9.75
CA ILE A 17 -1.88 5.99 -9.47
C ILE A 17 -2.64 7.25 -9.88
N TYR A 18 -3.25 7.25 -11.07
CA TYR A 18 -4.04 8.37 -11.56
C TYR A 18 -5.22 8.70 -10.64
N VAL A 19 -5.99 7.71 -10.20
CA VAL A 19 -7.10 7.92 -9.27
C VAL A 19 -6.58 8.49 -7.93
N ALA A 20 -5.52 7.91 -7.38
CA ALA A 20 -4.94 8.36 -6.11
C ALA A 20 -4.43 9.82 -6.20
N GLN A 21 -3.82 10.21 -7.33
CA GLN A 21 -3.25 11.55 -7.50
C GLN A 21 -4.28 12.59 -7.93
N ALA A 22 -5.18 12.25 -8.86
CA ALA A 22 -6.12 13.20 -9.47
C ALA A 22 -7.36 13.47 -8.59
N GLN A 23 -7.84 12.46 -7.85
CA GLN A 23 -9.04 12.59 -7.01
C GLN A 23 -8.69 12.90 -5.54
N TYR A 24 -7.49 12.53 -5.09
CA TYR A 24 -7.05 12.70 -3.70
C TYR A 24 -5.66 13.32 -3.59
N PRO A 25 -5.43 14.51 -4.18
CA PRO A 25 -4.14 15.18 -4.09
C PRO A 25 -3.76 15.41 -2.61
N GLU A 26 -2.48 15.20 -2.30
CA GLU A 26 -1.87 15.45 -0.99
C GLU A 26 -2.37 14.63 0.21
N ARG A 27 -3.28 13.67 0.03
CA ARG A 27 -3.76 12.83 1.15
C ARG A 27 -2.73 11.81 1.65
N LEU A 28 -1.81 11.39 0.78
CA LEU A 28 -0.76 10.45 1.16
C LEU A 28 0.36 11.19 1.91
N ARG A 29 0.52 10.95 3.21
CA ARG A 29 1.61 11.55 4.01
C ARG A 29 2.88 10.69 4.03
N LYS A 30 2.76 9.42 4.42
CA LYS A 30 3.86 8.44 4.50
C LYS A 30 3.33 7.05 4.13
N VAL A 31 4.18 6.21 3.57
CA VAL A 31 3.93 4.77 3.33
C VAL A 31 5.04 3.99 4.01
N PHE A 32 4.69 3.10 4.93
CA PHE A 32 5.64 2.23 5.61
C PHE A 32 5.59 0.84 4.98
N LEU A 33 6.72 0.40 4.43
CA LEU A 33 6.92 -0.96 3.93
C LEU A 33 7.54 -1.79 5.05
N VAL A 34 6.74 -2.67 5.64
CA VAL A 34 7.13 -3.56 6.74
C VAL A 34 7.47 -4.94 6.20
N ASN A 35 8.44 -5.63 6.79
CA ASN A 35 8.86 -6.98 6.39
C ASN A 35 9.20 -7.12 4.91
N ALA A 36 9.75 -6.06 4.30
CA ALA A 36 10.14 -6.11 2.90
C ALA A 36 11.34 -7.07 2.72
N PRO A 37 11.24 -8.10 1.86
CA PRO A 37 12.35 -9.02 1.64
C PRO A 37 13.51 -8.29 0.95
N TYR A 38 14.74 -8.80 1.11
CA TYR A 38 15.95 -8.16 0.56
C TYR A 38 15.84 -7.81 -0.95
N GLY A 39 15.17 -8.64 -1.74
CA GLY A 39 14.95 -8.40 -3.18
C GLY A 39 13.94 -7.29 -3.52
N PHE A 40 13.15 -6.82 -2.54
CA PHE A 40 12.13 -5.81 -2.78
C PHE A 40 12.73 -4.44 -3.10
N GLN A 41 13.91 -4.11 -2.57
CA GLN A 41 14.59 -2.85 -2.91
C GLN A 41 14.87 -2.73 -4.42
N THR A 42 15.23 -3.83 -5.07
CA THR A 42 15.44 -3.88 -6.52
C THR A 42 14.13 -3.67 -7.28
N ALA A 43 13.05 -4.32 -6.85
CA ALA A 43 11.72 -4.11 -7.43
C ALA A 43 11.24 -2.66 -7.25
N TRP A 44 11.50 -2.08 -6.08
CA TRP A 44 11.15 -0.70 -5.75
C TRP A 44 11.86 0.31 -6.65
N SER A 45 13.12 0.07 -7.03
CA SER A 45 13.84 0.92 -8.00
C SER A 45 13.15 0.99 -9.36
N MET A 46 12.53 -0.11 -9.81
CA MET A 46 11.73 -0.10 -11.05
C MET A 46 10.41 0.67 -10.87
N ILE A 47 9.73 0.49 -9.74
CA ILE A 47 8.44 1.15 -9.44
C ILE A 47 8.63 2.65 -9.26
N LYS A 48 9.70 3.09 -8.60
CA LYS A 48 10.05 4.51 -8.40
C LYS A 48 10.11 5.27 -9.72
N MET A 49 10.60 4.66 -10.81
CA MET A 49 10.65 5.32 -12.12
C MET A 49 9.26 5.59 -12.73
N LEU A 50 8.22 4.91 -12.25
CA LEU A 50 6.84 5.13 -12.70
C LEU A 50 6.08 6.13 -11.80
N LEU A 51 6.65 6.52 -10.67
CA LEU A 51 6.03 7.40 -9.69
C LEU A 51 6.65 8.81 -9.75
N ASP A 52 5.85 9.82 -9.43
CA ASP A 52 6.36 11.16 -9.21
C ASP A 52 7.34 11.19 -8.01
N VAL A 53 8.37 12.03 -8.08
CA VAL A 53 9.43 12.12 -7.05
C VAL A 53 8.86 12.39 -5.66
N ARG A 54 7.81 13.22 -5.56
CA ARG A 54 7.15 13.51 -4.27
C ARG A 54 6.40 12.31 -3.72
N THR A 55 5.89 11.44 -4.59
CA THR A 55 5.19 10.20 -4.19
C THR A 55 6.21 9.14 -3.78
N ALA A 56 7.29 8.99 -4.55
CA ALA A 56 8.35 8.03 -4.23
C ALA A 56 9.09 8.38 -2.92
N ALA A 57 9.24 9.68 -2.61
CA ALA A 57 9.87 10.13 -1.36
C ALA A 57 9.05 9.83 -0.10
N LYS A 58 7.75 9.53 -0.23
CA LYS A 58 6.87 9.20 0.90
C LYS A 58 7.00 7.75 1.36
N VAL A 59 7.65 6.90 0.56
CA VAL A 59 7.79 5.47 0.85
C VAL A 59 9.04 5.22 1.68
N ILE A 60 8.84 4.59 2.84
CA ILE A 60 9.85 4.33 3.86
C ILE A 60 9.89 2.83 4.10
N PHE A 61 11.08 2.24 3.97
CA PHE A 61 11.33 0.88 4.45
C PHE A 61 11.43 0.93 5.96
N ALA A 62 10.42 0.40 6.64
CA ALA A 62 10.25 0.59 8.06
C ALA A 62 10.71 -0.65 8.83
N THR A 63 11.45 -0.42 9.91
CA THR A 63 11.59 -1.40 10.99
C THR A 63 10.40 -1.26 11.94
N PRO A 64 10.07 -2.29 12.74
CA PRO A 64 8.98 -2.21 13.73
C PRO A 64 9.08 -0.98 14.64
N ALA A 65 10.30 -0.63 15.08
CA ALA A 65 10.55 0.54 15.92
C ALA A 65 10.18 1.89 15.26
N MET A 66 10.35 2.02 13.94
CA MET A 66 9.98 3.26 13.22
C MET A 66 8.46 3.42 13.09
N ILE A 67 7.71 2.33 13.15
CA ILE A 67 6.26 2.34 13.01
C ILE A 67 5.63 2.76 14.33
N THR A 68 6.10 2.20 15.45
CA THR A 68 5.60 2.54 16.79
C THR A 68 5.92 3.97 17.21
N GLU A 69 6.95 4.60 16.63
CA GLU A 69 7.19 6.04 16.80
C GLU A 69 6.18 6.90 16.00
N ALA A 70 5.75 6.41 14.84
CA ALA A 70 4.89 7.16 13.93
C ALA A 70 3.38 6.96 14.18
N ILE A 71 3.00 5.82 14.76
CA ILE A 71 1.63 5.37 14.98
C ILE A 71 1.53 4.86 16.42
N ASP A 72 0.47 5.25 17.12
CA ASP A 72 0.21 4.78 18.48
C ASP A 72 0.06 3.25 18.52
N VAL A 73 0.68 2.63 19.53
CA VAL A 73 0.74 1.17 19.72
C VAL A 73 -0.66 0.60 19.94
N GLU A 74 -1.56 1.37 20.57
CA GLU A 74 -2.95 0.97 20.84
C GLU A 74 -3.83 0.91 19.57
N VAL A 75 -3.44 1.61 18.50
CA VAL A 75 -4.17 1.62 17.22
C VAL A 75 -3.60 0.60 16.24
N LEU A 76 -2.33 0.27 16.41
CA LEU A 76 -1.60 -0.64 15.52
C LEU A 76 -1.93 -2.10 15.85
N SER A 77 -2.17 -2.92 14.82
CA SER A 77 -2.39 -4.36 14.99
C SER A 77 -1.14 -5.06 15.54
N GLU A 78 -1.36 -6.13 16.29
CA GLU A 78 -0.31 -7.07 16.76
C GLU A 78 0.62 -7.54 15.62
N THR A 79 0.10 -7.72 14.40
CA THR A 79 0.88 -8.13 13.22
C THR A 79 2.02 -7.16 12.88
N TYR A 80 1.84 -5.88 13.22
CA TYR A 80 2.81 -4.81 12.97
C TYR A 80 3.54 -4.36 14.23
N GLY A 81 3.38 -5.06 15.36
CA GLY A 81 4.01 -4.78 16.64
C GLY A 81 3.22 -3.86 17.57
N GLY A 82 1.90 -3.73 17.36
CA GLY A 82 0.99 -3.01 18.27
C GLY A 82 0.21 -3.93 19.21
N ASN A 83 -0.79 -3.35 19.89
CA ASN A 83 -1.66 -4.04 20.86
C ASN A 83 -3.13 -4.15 20.38
N HIS A 84 -3.47 -3.57 19.23
CA HIS A 84 -4.84 -3.60 18.73
C HIS A 84 -5.18 -5.01 18.22
N PRO A 85 -6.33 -5.58 18.61
CA PRO A 85 -6.77 -6.86 18.07
C PRO A 85 -7.02 -6.73 16.55
N GLU A 86 -6.69 -7.76 15.78
CA GLU A 86 -6.89 -7.72 14.32
C GLU A 86 -8.36 -7.41 13.98
N TYR A 87 -8.59 -6.51 13.03
CA TYR A 87 -9.95 -6.20 12.59
C TYR A 87 -10.59 -7.46 11.99
N PRO A 88 -11.87 -7.76 12.33
CA PRO A 88 -12.53 -8.91 11.78
C PRO A 88 -12.59 -8.77 10.26
N ILE A 89 -12.08 -9.78 9.55
CA ILE A 89 -12.20 -9.83 8.10
C ILE A 89 -13.70 -9.98 7.79
N PRO A 90 -14.31 -9.05 7.04
CA PRO A 90 -15.71 -9.19 6.65
C PRO A 90 -15.86 -10.51 5.90
N SER A 91 -16.71 -11.39 6.42
CA SER A 91 -16.98 -12.71 5.84
C SER A 91 -17.86 -12.62 4.59
N ARG A 92 -18.50 -11.47 4.38
CA ARG A 92 -19.37 -11.19 3.24
C ARG A 92 -18.64 -10.37 2.20
N SER A 93 -18.97 -10.63 0.95
CA SER A 93 -18.55 -9.78 -0.16
C SER A 93 -19.27 -8.44 -0.09
N LEU A 94 -18.61 -7.36 -0.54
CA LEU A 94 -19.23 -6.03 -0.62
C LEU A 94 -20.54 -6.03 -1.43
N GLN A 95 -20.66 -6.96 -2.39
CA GLN A 95 -21.89 -7.13 -3.17
C GLN A 95 -23.05 -7.67 -2.31
N GLU A 96 -22.76 -8.55 -1.36
CA GLU A 96 -23.77 -9.08 -0.43
C GLU A 96 -24.18 -8.05 0.63
N GLU A 97 -23.29 -7.12 0.99
CA GLU A 97 -23.63 -6.00 1.89
C GLU A 97 -24.48 -4.92 1.22
N ILE A 98 -24.28 -4.66 -0.08
CA ILE A 98 -25.03 -3.66 -0.83
C ILE A 98 -26.45 -4.15 -1.19
N ASN A 99 -26.63 -5.46 -1.36
CA ASN A 99 -27.88 -6.06 -1.78
C ASN A 99 -28.82 -6.45 -0.62
N ASN A 100 -28.55 -5.98 0.61
CA ASN A 100 -29.32 -6.27 1.83
C ASN A 100 -29.57 -4.99 2.62
#